data_AF-A0A352NC99-F1
#
_entry.id   AF-A0A352NC99-F1
#
_cell.length_a   1.000
_cell.length_b   1.000
_cell.length_c   1.000
_cell.angle_alpha   90.00
_cell.angle_beta   90.00
_cell.angle_gamma   90.00
#
_symmetry.space_group_name_H-M   'P 1'
#
loop_
_entity.id
_entity.type
_entity.pdbx_description
1 polymer ?
#
loop_
_entity_poly.entity_id
_entity_poly.type
_entity_poly.pdbx_seq_one_letter_code
_entity_poly.pdbx_strand_id
1 'polypeptide(L)'
;MELSILSVKKLIVLSALAFGLLFMAKPTTAAVLTGGVLGEDEFGRPQVTFQTDNWRDMMDTYLSPQLNLAPINEGSSPTIRANFTAGNHGTIRFEVTGTVFGNNVWSQIMGNQAAGGSVNQDTIREGRSLYIDGNSNTLYFDNDTTPTNGSGGRGDSNAQGTGGGPRRGWFAGVQGRTSNSISGSVGVPAQSNDTVTITPETRLTLANATVINSITGGVFQARGRNVKPTFTYKDVRYINGAGTTSATPIYAHYAHINFSGTNYFRVWQSGTGNLTGSDNQGEFIEGGAHVEVLDGHTALDYNWGNDQPFFMEVIDRYLLRLHEDAKLTMNLDTSYAMYWSRSQSHSIHNFTWDFQKNSEFLVTSTARTGITGLNTWFQHGDYRTWDFNMAEGARFISHNSSLVMNIGRSNTGG
;
A
#
# COMPACT_ATOMS: atom_id res chain seq x y z
N MET A 1 60.19 -25.95 -22.64
CA MET A 1 59.15 -26.77 -21.99
C MET A 1 58.33 -25.82 -21.12
N GLU A 2 57.55 -24.98 -21.81
CA GLU A 2 56.58 -24.08 -21.23
C GLU A 2 55.28 -24.86 -21.07
N LEU A 3 54.89 -25.15 -19.83
CA LEU A 3 53.58 -25.70 -19.51
C LEU A 3 53.06 -25.05 -18.21
N SER A 4 52.27 -24.01 -18.47
CA SER A 4 51.15 -23.46 -17.68
C SER A 4 51.41 -22.88 -16.29
N ILE A 5 51.93 -21.65 -16.27
CA ILE A 5 51.65 -20.62 -15.24
C ILE A 5 50.15 -20.19 -15.26
N LEU A 6 49.38 -20.68 -16.24
CA LEU A 6 47.96 -20.38 -16.45
C LEU A 6 46.99 -21.08 -15.47
N SER A 7 47.42 -22.13 -14.74
CA SER A 7 46.54 -22.91 -13.85
C SER A 7 46.48 -22.40 -12.41
N VAL A 8 47.52 -21.70 -11.93
CA VAL A 8 47.57 -21.19 -10.53
C VAL A 8 46.78 -19.88 -10.39
N LYS A 9 46.74 -19.04 -11.43
CA LYS A 9 45.93 -17.80 -11.42
C LYS A 9 44.42 -18.05 -11.46
N LYS A 10 43.95 -19.17 -12.02
CA LYS A 10 42.53 -19.55 -12.00
C LYS A 10 42.07 -20.13 -10.66
N LEU A 11 42.99 -20.65 -9.85
CA LEU A 11 42.66 -21.20 -8.53
C LEU A 11 42.52 -20.11 -7.45
N ILE A 12 43.24 -18.99 -7.58
CA ILE A 12 43.15 -17.86 -6.66
C ILE A 12 41.98 -16.92 -6.98
N VAL A 13 41.49 -16.92 -8.23
CA VAL A 13 40.31 -16.13 -8.63
C VAL A 13 38.98 -16.84 -8.29
N LEU A 14 38.97 -18.17 -8.11
CA LEU A 14 37.78 -18.89 -7.64
C LEU A 14 37.61 -18.93 -6.12
N SER A 15 38.67 -18.68 -5.34
CA SER A 15 38.59 -18.66 -3.87
C SER A 15 38.15 -17.31 -3.29
N ALA A 16 38.25 -16.22 -4.06
CA ALA A 16 37.76 -14.89 -3.65
C ALA A 16 36.26 -14.68 -3.91
N LEU A 17 35.66 -15.44 -4.84
CA LEU A 17 34.21 -15.42 -5.09
C LEU A 17 33.41 -16.39 -4.20
N ALA A 18 34.06 -17.42 -3.63
CA ALA A 18 33.38 -18.49 -2.88
C ALA A 18 33.42 -18.34 -1.35
N PHE A 19 34.12 -17.34 -0.80
CA PHE A 19 34.23 -17.11 0.65
C PHE A 19 33.54 -15.82 1.16
N GLY A 20 32.68 -15.21 0.32
CA GLY A 20 31.78 -14.11 0.70
C GLY A 20 30.35 -14.54 1.06
N LEU A 21 30.10 -15.84 1.17
CA LEU A 21 28.83 -16.44 1.60
C LEU A 21 29.03 -17.17 2.95
N LEU A 22 29.66 -16.49 3.90
CA LEU A 22 29.43 -16.77 5.31
C LEU A 22 28.41 -15.76 5.81
N PHE A 23 27.33 -16.27 6.38
CA PHE A 23 26.34 -15.55 7.16
C PHE A 23 27.03 -14.58 8.13
N MET A 24 27.30 -13.35 7.69
CA MET A 24 27.41 -12.24 8.60
C MET A 24 25.98 -11.90 8.95
N ALA A 25 25.57 -12.23 10.18
CA ALA A 25 24.44 -11.57 10.80
C ALA A 25 24.69 -10.06 10.65
N LYS A 26 23.95 -9.41 9.73
CA LYS A 26 23.98 -7.96 9.60
C LYS A 26 23.69 -7.40 11.00
N PRO A 27 24.52 -6.51 11.54
CA PRO A 27 24.32 -5.98 12.87
C PRO A 27 22.90 -5.40 12.98
N THR A 28 22.21 -5.73 14.08
CA THR A 28 20.81 -5.40 14.37
C THR A 28 20.57 -3.93 14.71
N THR A 29 21.44 -3.02 14.27
CA THR A 29 21.32 -1.58 14.47
C THR A 29 21.21 -0.90 13.11
N ALA A 30 19.97 -0.61 12.75
CA ALA A 30 19.55 0.33 11.72
C ALA A 30 20.47 1.55 11.54
N ALA A 31 20.72 1.97 10.29
CA ALA A 31 21.46 3.18 9.99
C ALA A 31 20.74 4.06 8.95
N VAL A 32 20.86 5.38 9.11
CA VAL A 32 20.57 6.32 8.02
C VAL A 32 21.56 6.04 6.90
N LEU A 33 21.07 5.73 5.70
CA LEU A 33 21.90 5.41 4.55
C LEU A 33 22.79 6.60 4.18
N THR A 34 23.97 6.29 3.66
CA THR A 34 24.94 7.26 3.17
C THR A 34 25.26 6.98 1.70
N GLY A 35 25.85 7.95 1.02
CA GLY A 35 26.20 7.80 -0.40
C GLY A 35 25.01 7.96 -1.35
N GLY A 36 23.99 8.71 -0.95
CA GLY A 36 22.83 8.98 -1.81
C GLY A 36 23.22 9.74 -3.08
N VAL A 37 22.75 9.29 -4.23
CA VAL A 37 23.02 9.93 -5.53
C VAL A 37 21.93 10.95 -5.82
N LEU A 38 22.31 12.20 -6.06
CA LEU A 38 21.39 13.27 -6.41
C LEU A 38 21.06 13.23 -7.90
N GLY A 39 19.78 13.34 -8.23
CA GLY A 39 19.26 13.49 -9.58
C GLY A 39 17.89 14.19 -9.55
N GLU A 40 17.04 13.85 -10.51
CA GLU A 40 15.67 14.38 -10.64
C GLU A 40 14.66 13.25 -10.78
N ASP A 41 13.44 13.47 -10.30
CA ASP A 41 12.31 12.56 -10.50
C ASP A 41 11.56 12.86 -11.81
N GLU A 42 10.51 12.09 -12.08
CA GLU A 42 9.67 12.22 -13.29
C GLU A 42 8.95 13.58 -13.42
N PHE A 43 8.95 14.39 -12.36
CA PHE A 43 8.38 15.74 -12.34
C PHE A 43 9.45 16.85 -12.36
N GLY A 44 10.73 16.48 -12.54
CA GLY A 44 11.86 17.42 -12.48
C GLY A 44 12.16 17.93 -11.07
N ARG A 45 11.67 17.25 -10.02
CA ARG A 45 11.97 17.60 -8.62
C ARG A 45 13.26 16.92 -8.17
N PRO A 46 14.03 17.49 -7.23
CA PRO A 46 15.21 16.82 -6.73
C PRO A 46 14.91 15.42 -6.19
N GLN A 47 15.67 14.43 -6.63
CA GLN A 47 15.59 13.06 -6.17
C GLN A 47 16.92 12.63 -5.55
N VAL A 48 16.89 11.94 -4.41
CA VAL A 48 18.08 11.28 -3.86
C VAL A 48 17.86 9.77 -3.84
N THR A 49 18.72 9.04 -4.54
CA THR A 49 18.64 7.60 -4.69
C THR A 49 19.62 6.88 -3.75
N PHE A 50 19.13 5.89 -3.02
CA PHE A 50 19.91 4.99 -2.17
C PHE A 50 19.67 3.53 -2.56
N GLN A 51 20.62 2.66 -2.24
CA GLN A 51 20.48 1.22 -2.39
C GLN A 51 20.36 0.56 -1.02
N THR A 52 19.42 -0.37 -0.87
CA THR A 52 19.23 -1.11 0.38
C THR A 52 18.37 -2.36 0.15
N ASP A 53 18.51 -3.34 1.03
CA ASP A 53 17.65 -4.53 1.12
C ASP A 53 16.97 -4.60 2.50
N ASN A 54 16.88 -3.48 3.20
CA ASN A 54 16.46 -3.44 4.59
C ASN A 54 15.39 -2.36 4.82
N TRP A 55 14.23 -2.80 5.29
CA TRP A 55 13.11 -1.90 5.59
C TRP A 55 13.46 -0.78 6.54
N ARG A 56 14.31 -1.10 7.52
CA ARG A 56 14.63 -0.16 8.56
C ARG A 56 15.57 0.93 8.07
N ASP A 57 16.53 0.59 7.22
CA ASP A 57 17.39 1.59 6.57
C ASP A 57 16.56 2.53 5.69
N MET A 58 15.56 2.00 4.96
CA MET A 58 14.62 2.82 4.19
C MET A 58 13.87 3.81 5.10
N MET A 59 13.28 3.31 6.19
CA MET A 59 12.50 4.12 7.13
C MET A 59 13.35 5.18 7.84
N ASP A 60 14.53 4.82 8.36
CA ASP A 60 15.40 5.77 9.05
C ASP A 60 15.93 6.84 8.10
N THR A 61 16.27 6.46 6.87
CA THR A 61 16.70 7.42 5.84
C THR A 61 15.57 8.35 5.45
N TYR A 62 14.35 7.84 5.27
CA TYR A 62 13.17 8.66 4.96
C TYR A 62 12.83 9.65 6.08
N LEU A 63 12.90 9.19 7.33
CA LEU A 63 12.55 9.99 8.52
C LEU A 63 13.66 10.94 8.95
N SER A 64 14.92 10.65 8.59
CA SER A 64 16.08 11.48 8.93
C SER A 64 15.85 12.94 8.54
N PRO A 65 16.23 13.91 9.39
CA PRO A 65 16.19 15.33 9.04
C PRO A 65 17.21 15.69 7.94
N GLN A 66 18.19 14.82 7.70
CA GLN A 66 19.29 15.05 6.77
C GLN A 66 19.50 13.86 5.82
N LEU A 67 19.94 14.15 4.60
CA LEU A 67 20.33 13.17 3.60
C LEU A 67 21.84 13.24 3.40
N ASN A 68 22.50 12.08 3.47
CA ASN A 68 23.94 11.93 3.30
C ASN A 68 24.24 11.53 1.86
N LEU A 69 24.74 12.48 1.07
CA LEU A 69 24.99 12.30 -0.35
C LEU A 69 26.38 11.73 -0.63
N ALA A 70 26.50 11.04 -1.76
CA ALA A 70 27.78 10.65 -2.30
C ALA A 70 28.65 11.89 -2.63
N PRO A 71 29.98 11.79 -2.54
CA PRO A 71 30.89 12.77 -3.10
C PRO A 71 30.59 13.03 -4.58
N ILE A 72 30.58 14.29 -4.99
CA ILE A 72 30.30 14.68 -6.39
C ILE A 72 31.52 14.39 -7.29
N ASN A 73 32.72 14.47 -6.71
CA ASN A 73 33.99 14.18 -7.37
C ASN A 73 34.78 13.14 -6.58
N GLU A 74 35.60 12.35 -7.28
CA GLU A 74 36.56 11.46 -6.63
C GLU A 74 37.49 12.27 -5.70
N GLY A 75 37.62 11.83 -4.44
CA GLY A 75 38.41 12.53 -3.41
C GLY A 75 37.68 13.67 -2.69
N SER A 76 36.44 14.01 -3.05
CA SER A 76 35.63 14.99 -2.30
C SER A 76 34.95 14.37 -1.07
N SER A 77 34.60 15.19 -0.09
CA SER A 77 33.88 14.73 1.10
C SER A 77 32.38 14.53 0.81
N PRO A 78 31.72 13.56 1.46
CA PRO A 78 30.26 13.43 1.42
C PRO A 78 29.56 14.74 1.76
N THR A 79 28.47 15.04 1.06
CA THR A 79 27.68 16.26 1.32
C THR A 79 26.44 15.92 2.14
N ILE A 80 26.17 16.69 3.18
CA ILE A 80 24.95 16.57 3.98
C ILE A 80 23.99 17.68 3.54
N ARG A 81 22.74 17.31 3.25
CA ARG A 81 21.68 18.28 2.96
C ARG A 81 20.48 18.07 3.86
N ALA A 82 19.68 19.12 4.06
CA ALA A 82 18.36 18.98 4.66
C ALA A 82 17.48 18.05 3.79
N ASN A 83 16.73 17.17 4.45
CA ASN A 83 15.71 16.37 3.82
C ASN A 83 14.52 17.26 3.40
N PHE A 84 13.73 16.80 2.43
CA PHE A 84 12.63 17.55 1.81
C PHE A 84 11.54 17.95 2.81
N THR A 85 10.79 18.99 2.50
CA THR A 85 9.70 19.51 3.35
C THR A 85 8.61 20.13 2.47
N ALA A 86 7.49 20.55 3.06
CA ALA A 86 6.38 21.21 2.36
C ALA A 86 6.78 22.47 1.55
N GLY A 87 7.92 23.10 1.86
CA GLY A 87 8.44 24.25 1.09
C GLY A 87 9.51 23.88 0.05
N ASN A 88 9.94 22.62 0.01
CA ASN A 88 11.02 22.13 -0.85
C ASN A 88 10.77 20.65 -1.17
N HIS A 89 9.86 20.41 -2.11
CA HIS A 89 9.41 19.06 -2.46
C HIS A 89 10.52 18.29 -3.16
N GLY A 90 10.61 16.99 -2.87
CA GLY A 90 11.53 16.10 -3.55
C GLY A 90 11.24 14.64 -3.24
N THR A 91 11.99 13.76 -3.89
CA THR A 91 11.76 12.32 -3.84
C THR A 91 12.97 11.60 -3.23
N ILE A 92 12.72 10.73 -2.26
CA ILE A 92 13.72 9.76 -1.81
C ILE A 92 13.44 8.46 -2.54
N ARG A 93 14.40 8.00 -3.33
CA ARG A 93 14.32 6.72 -4.06
C ARG A 93 15.14 5.65 -3.35
N PHE A 94 14.56 4.49 -3.18
CA PHE A 94 15.27 3.28 -2.75
C PHE A 94 15.26 2.27 -3.89
N GLU A 95 16.45 1.85 -4.30
CA GLU A 95 16.67 0.72 -5.21
C GLU A 95 16.94 -0.52 -4.37
N VAL A 96 16.03 -1.49 -4.47
CA VAL A 96 16.12 -2.72 -3.69
C VAL A 96 17.18 -3.64 -4.29
N THR A 97 18.16 -4.03 -3.46
CA THR A 97 19.29 -4.86 -3.90
C THR A 97 19.13 -6.35 -3.59
N GLY A 98 18.09 -6.73 -2.86
CA GLY A 98 17.82 -8.11 -2.47
C GLY A 98 16.45 -8.27 -1.82
N THR A 99 16.18 -9.46 -1.28
CA THR A 99 14.93 -9.70 -0.54
C THR A 99 14.90 -8.85 0.73
N VAL A 100 13.83 -8.08 0.91
CA VAL A 100 13.62 -7.26 2.10
C VAL A 100 12.76 -8.04 3.09
N PHE A 101 13.36 -8.50 4.18
CA PHE A 101 12.65 -9.23 5.23
C PHE A 101 11.94 -8.26 6.18
N GLY A 102 10.75 -8.67 6.63
CA GLY A 102 9.82 -7.84 7.39
C GLY A 102 10.14 -7.70 8.87
N ASN A 103 11.41 -7.91 9.26
CA ASN A 103 11.96 -7.98 10.62
C ASN A 103 11.16 -7.19 11.67
N ASN A 104 11.20 -7.61 12.94
CA ASN A 104 10.57 -6.91 14.10
C ASN A 104 11.18 -5.50 14.39
N VAL A 105 11.56 -4.75 13.36
CA VAL A 105 12.26 -3.47 13.41
C VAL A 105 11.33 -2.29 13.65
N TRP A 106 10.01 -2.47 13.58
CA TRP A 106 9.08 -1.36 13.76
C TRP A 106 9.34 -0.64 15.08
N SER A 107 9.37 -1.37 16.21
CA SER A 107 9.65 -0.82 17.55
C SER A 107 10.99 -0.08 17.63
N GLN A 108 11.89 -0.38 16.70
CA GLN A 108 13.22 0.17 16.71
C GLN A 108 13.34 1.43 15.86
N ILE A 109 12.43 1.73 14.90
CA ILE A 109 12.50 2.82 13.90
C ILE A 109 12.88 4.17 14.53
N MET A 110 13.65 5.01 13.82
CA MET A 110 13.97 6.36 14.26
C MET A 110 12.69 7.12 14.62
N GLY A 111 12.67 7.69 15.82
CA GLY A 111 11.48 8.31 16.41
C GLY A 111 10.62 7.35 17.22
N ASN A 112 10.54 6.06 16.87
CA ASN A 112 9.64 5.09 17.50
C ASN A 112 10.16 4.54 18.85
N GLN A 113 11.47 4.59 19.10
CA GLN A 113 12.11 4.02 20.32
C GLN A 113 11.75 4.74 21.64
N ALA A 114 11.24 5.97 21.59
CA ALA A 114 10.95 6.78 22.79
C ALA A 114 9.45 6.89 23.10
N ALA A 115 8.59 6.31 22.28
CA ALA A 115 7.14 6.44 22.38
C ALA A 115 6.57 5.37 23.32
N GLY A 116 6.52 5.64 24.62
CA GLY A 116 5.76 4.80 25.54
C GLY A 116 4.30 4.76 25.12
N GLY A 117 3.83 3.67 24.51
CA GLY A 117 2.43 3.27 24.28
C GLY A 117 1.43 4.24 23.61
N SER A 118 1.72 5.53 23.47
CA SER A 118 0.72 6.57 23.22
C SER A 118 1.15 7.68 22.26
N VAL A 119 2.35 7.61 21.66
CA VAL A 119 2.79 8.62 20.68
C VAL A 119 2.58 8.10 19.28
N ASN A 120 1.55 8.65 18.64
CA ASN A 120 1.24 8.47 17.23
C ASN A 120 2.35 9.11 16.39
N GLN A 121 3.00 8.34 15.53
CA GLN A 121 4.00 8.90 14.62
C GLN A 121 3.54 8.66 13.19
N ASP A 122 3.06 9.73 12.55
CA ASP A 122 3.01 9.78 11.09
C ASP A 122 4.41 9.54 10.56
N THR A 123 4.55 8.56 9.68
CA THR A 123 5.79 8.32 8.98
C THR A 123 5.81 8.98 7.62
N ILE A 124 4.67 9.33 7.01
CA ILE A 124 4.63 10.19 5.82
C ILE A 124 4.83 11.66 6.23
N ARG A 125 5.66 12.40 5.47
CA ARG A 125 5.90 13.83 5.68
C ARG A 125 5.53 14.62 4.43
N GLU A 126 4.82 15.73 4.63
CA GLU A 126 4.47 16.62 3.51
C GLU A 126 5.72 17.15 2.80
N GLY A 127 5.68 17.10 1.47
CA GLY A 127 6.78 17.46 0.57
C GLY A 127 7.86 16.39 0.44
N ARG A 128 7.81 15.29 1.21
CA ARG A 128 8.75 14.15 1.10
C ARG A 128 8.10 13.01 0.32
N SER A 129 8.29 13.01 -1.00
CA SER A 129 7.90 11.88 -1.84
C SER A 129 8.85 10.70 -1.64
N LEU A 130 8.33 9.49 -1.91
CA LEU A 130 9.02 8.22 -1.76
C LEU A 130 8.88 7.42 -3.06
N TYR A 131 9.95 6.79 -3.48
CA TYR A 131 9.94 5.82 -4.59
C TYR A 131 10.68 4.56 -4.15
N ILE A 132 9.99 3.44 -4.04
CA ILE A 132 10.60 2.13 -3.79
C ILE A 132 10.60 1.38 -5.11
N ASP A 133 11.78 1.22 -5.69
CA ASP A 133 12.00 0.32 -6.82
C ASP A 133 12.40 -1.05 -6.27
N GLY A 134 11.47 -2.00 -6.35
CA GLY A 134 11.72 -3.38 -5.92
C GLY A 134 12.79 -4.08 -6.74
N ASN A 135 13.12 -3.58 -7.94
CA ASN A 135 14.10 -4.22 -8.83
C ASN A 135 13.84 -5.73 -9.00
N SER A 136 12.56 -6.08 -9.12
CA SER A 136 12.01 -7.44 -9.19
C SER A 136 12.23 -8.32 -7.94
N ASN A 137 12.69 -7.74 -6.82
CA ASN A 137 12.83 -8.44 -5.56
C ASN A 137 11.51 -8.59 -4.80
N THR A 138 11.54 -9.44 -3.77
CA THR A 138 10.41 -9.64 -2.86
C THR A 138 10.56 -8.82 -1.58
N LEU A 139 9.47 -8.19 -1.18
CA LEU A 139 9.36 -7.36 0.02
C LEU A 139 8.35 -8.01 0.97
N TYR A 140 8.81 -8.41 2.15
CA TYR A 140 7.98 -9.04 3.17
C TYR A 140 7.53 -8.02 4.20
N PHE A 141 6.25 -8.09 4.58
CA PHE A 141 5.65 -7.34 5.68
C PHE A 141 5.19 -8.31 6.77
N ASP A 142 6.11 -9.15 7.25
CA ASP A 142 5.87 -10.26 8.18
C ASP A 142 7.01 -10.41 9.21
N ASN A 143 6.85 -11.18 10.29
CA ASN A 143 7.94 -11.44 11.23
C ASN A 143 8.98 -12.48 10.75
N ASP A 144 10.23 -12.38 11.23
CA ASP A 144 11.45 -13.05 10.76
C ASP A 144 11.47 -14.60 10.68
N THR A 145 10.39 -15.30 11.02
CA THR A 145 10.45 -16.76 11.16
C THR A 145 9.27 -17.54 10.60
N THR A 146 8.10 -16.90 10.37
CA THR A 146 6.92 -17.61 9.86
C THR A 146 5.90 -16.66 9.20
N PRO A 147 5.59 -16.81 7.89
CA PRO A 147 4.66 -15.99 7.07
C PRO A 147 3.21 -16.01 7.56
N THR A 148 2.96 -15.52 8.77
CA THR A 148 1.66 -15.71 9.44
C THR A 148 1.25 -14.55 10.35
N ASN A 149 2.18 -13.71 10.82
CA ASN A 149 1.91 -12.75 11.88
C ASN A 149 2.70 -11.44 11.64
N GLY A 150 2.12 -10.49 10.91
CA GLY A 150 2.75 -9.20 10.67
C GLY A 150 2.85 -8.34 11.93
N SER A 151 4.05 -7.83 12.18
CA SER A 151 4.37 -6.95 13.31
C SER A 151 4.76 -5.53 12.89
N GLY A 152 4.91 -5.28 11.58
CA GLY A 152 5.31 -3.99 11.02
C GLY A 152 4.16 -2.99 10.86
N GLY A 153 4.49 -1.70 10.77
CA GLY A 153 3.55 -0.62 10.43
C GLY A 153 2.77 -0.01 11.60
N ARG A 154 2.25 1.20 11.40
CA ARG A 154 1.49 1.96 12.40
C ARG A 154 0.06 1.45 12.50
N GLY A 155 -0.31 0.95 13.67
CA GLY A 155 -1.66 0.49 14.02
C GLY A 155 -2.69 1.58 14.38
N ASP A 156 -3.90 1.54 13.83
CA ASP A 156 -5.07 2.17 14.45
C ASP A 156 -5.64 1.29 15.59
N SER A 157 -5.37 1.59 16.88
CA SER A 157 -5.93 0.86 18.03
C SER A 157 -7.46 0.89 18.19
N ASN A 158 -8.23 1.43 17.23
CA ASN A 158 -9.69 1.45 17.29
C ASN A 158 -10.38 0.15 16.83
N ALA A 159 -9.71 -0.99 16.91
CA ALA A 159 -10.37 -2.29 16.87
C ALA A 159 -10.99 -2.70 18.23
N GLN A 160 -11.39 -1.73 19.07
CA GLN A 160 -12.35 -2.02 20.14
C GLN A 160 -13.75 -2.16 19.50
N GLY A 161 -13.98 -3.28 18.85
CA GLY A 161 -15.27 -3.63 18.24
C GLY A 161 -15.19 -4.65 17.10
N THR A 162 -14.04 -4.76 16.43
CA THR A 162 -13.75 -5.79 15.43
C THR A 162 -12.67 -6.71 16.00
N GLY A 163 -12.86 -8.03 15.98
CA GLY A 163 -11.95 -9.00 16.61
C GLY A 163 -10.53 -9.09 16.03
N GLY A 164 -10.08 -8.15 15.20
CA GLY A 164 -8.87 -8.24 14.37
C GLY A 164 -7.69 -7.33 14.75
N GLY A 165 -7.80 -6.49 15.77
CA GLY A 165 -6.69 -5.61 16.18
C GLY A 165 -6.40 -4.46 15.18
N PRO A 166 -5.34 -3.67 15.41
CA PRO A 166 -5.15 -2.38 14.74
C PRO A 166 -4.74 -2.48 13.27
N ARG A 167 -5.28 -1.60 12.39
CA ARG A 167 -4.88 -1.44 10.98
C ARG A 167 -3.46 -0.87 10.88
N ARG A 168 -2.50 -1.59 10.27
CA ARG A 168 -1.07 -1.28 10.17
C ARG A 168 -0.58 -1.07 8.74
N GLY A 169 0.05 0.08 8.47
CA GLY A 169 0.85 0.32 7.27
C GLY A 169 2.26 0.86 7.57
N TRP A 170 3.23 0.57 6.70
CA TRP A 170 4.64 0.95 6.92
C TRP A 170 4.89 2.46 6.82
N PHE A 171 4.52 3.05 5.68
CA PHE A 171 4.48 4.49 5.50
C PHE A 171 3.05 4.96 5.71
N ALA A 172 2.78 5.53 6.88
CA ALA A 172 1.45 5.90 7.33
C ALA A 172 1.37 7.41 7.60
N GLY A 173 0.40 8.07 6.98
CA GLY A 173 -0.08 9.39 7.39
C GLY A 173 -1.49 9.23 7.94
N VAL A 174 -1.74 9.66 9.17
CA VAL A 174 -3.04 9.48 9.82
C VAL A 174 -3.36 10.72 10.64
N GLN A 175 -4.32 11.48 10.14
CA GLN A 175 -4.94 12.56 10.88
C GLN A 175 -5.81 11.97 11.99
N GLY A 176 -5.52 12.34 13.23
CA GLY A 176 -6.40 12.12 14.36
C GLY A 176 -6.00 11.05 15.34
N ARG A 177 -5.16 11.45 16.30
CA ARG A 177 -5.24 10.97 17.71
C ARG A 177 -4.55 11.96 18.65
N THR A 178 -5.35 12.69 19.42
CA THR A 178 -4.92 13.15 20.75
C THR A 178 -5.84 12.50 21.79
N SER A 179 -5.25 11.74 22.70
CA SER A 179 -5.87 11.03 23.84
C SER A 179 -6.58 9.68 23.59
N ASN A 180 -6.35 8.75 24.52
CA ASN A 180 -6.86 7.38 24.63
C ASN A 180 -8.35 7.30 25.03
N SER A 181 -9.14 8.33 24.77
CA SER A 181 -10.56 8.37 25.11
C SER A 181 -11.35 9.08 24.01
N ILE A 182 -11.85 8.31 23.05
CA ILE A 182 -12.95 8.76 22.19
C ILE A 182 -14.12 7.83 22.46
N SER A 183 -15.03 8.25 23.35
CA SER A 183 -16.38 7.70 23.45
C SER A 183 -17.30 8.39 22.41
N GLY A 184 -16.84 8.47 21.17
CA GLY A 184 -17.48 9.24 20.09
C GLY A 184 -17.65 8.37 18.85
N SER A 185 -18.85 8.41 18.27
CA SER A 185 -19.36 7.50 17.24
C SER A 185 -18.38 7.25 16.08
N VAL A 186 -18.21 5.96 15.78
CA VAL A 186 -17.67 5.45 14.51
C VAL A 186 -18.47 6.10 13.37
N GLY A 187 -17.80 6.77 12.43
CA GLY A 187 -18.46 7.37 11.26
C GLY A 187 -18.40 8.88 11.13
N VAL A 188 -17.66 9.60 11.98
CA VAL A 188 -17.28 11.01 11.73
C VAL A 188 -15.81 11.02 11.30
N PRO A 189 -15.41 11.64 10.16
CA PRO A 189 -13.99 11.90 9.88
C PRO A 189 -13.47 12.64 11.10
N ALA A 190 -12.57 12.02 11.86
CA ALA A 190 -12.20 12.50 13.19
C ALA A 190 -12.02 14.02 13.13
N GLN A 191 -12.89 14.77 13.82
CA GLN A 191 -12.64 16.16 14.15
C GLN A 191 -11.49 16.12 15.15
N SER A 192 -10.30 15.88 14.63
CA SER A 192 -9.08 15.96 15.39
C SER A 192 -8.54 17.36 15.24
N ASN A 193 -8.05 17.86 16.36
CA ASN A 193 -7.10 18.95 16.49
C ASN A 193 -5.73 18.73 15.77
N ASP A 194 -5.58 17.68 14.95
CA ASP A 194 -4.39 17.46 14.12
C ASP A 194 -4.34 18.45 12.95
N THR A 195 -3.24 19.21 12.91
CA THR A 195 -2.88 20.12 11.81
C THR A 195 -2.19 19.40 10.64
N VAL A 196 -2.00 18.08 10.76
CA VAL A 196 -1.32 17.27 9.74
C VAL A 196 -2.07 17.36 8.42
N THR A 197 -1.43 17.99 7.46
CA THR A 197 -1.89 18.15 6.09
C THR A 197 -0.86 17.50 5.19
N ILE A 198 -1.29 16.51 4.41
CA ILE A 198 -0.48 15.88 3.37
C ILE A 198 -1.25 16.04 2.07
N THR A 199 -0.65 16.65 1.06
CA THR A 199 -1.30 16.96 -0.21
C THR A 199 -1.00 15.89 -1.27
N PRO A 200 -1.74 15.88 -2.39
CA PRO A 200 -1.46 14.96 -3.51
C PRO A 200 -0.07 15.15 -4.15
N GLU A 201 0.62 16.26 -3.87
CA GLU A 201 2.00 16.50 -4.32
C GLU A 201 3.03 15.63 -3.59
N THR A 202 2.68 15.13 -2.40
CA THR A 202 3.44 14.10 -1.70
C THR A 202 3.10 12.75 -2.31
N ARG A 203 4.03 12.18 -3.07
CA ARG A 203 3.81 10.96 -3.88
C ARG A 203 4.59 9.80 -3.29
N LEU A 204 3.96 8.65 -3.12
CA LEU A 204 4.58 7.42 -2.67
C LEU A 204 4.38 6.36 -3.75
N THR A 205 5.47 5.88 -4.33
CA THR A 205 5.46 4.91 -5.41
C THR A 205 6.12 3.61 -4.95
N LEU A 206 5.45 2.49 -5.22
CA LEU A 206 6.05 1.16 -5.17
C LEU A 206 6.07 0.62 -6.60
N ALA A 207 7.26 0.28 -7.09
CA ALA A 207 7.47 -0.18 -8.45
C ALA A 207 8.20 -1.53 -8.50
N ASN A 208 7.92 -2.34 -9.53
CA ASN A 208 8.71 -3.52 -9.91
C ASN A 208 9.03 -4.45 -8.71
N ALA A 209 8.00 -4.86 -7.98
CA ALA A 209 8.15 -5.57 -6.71
C ALA A 209 7.15 -6.73 -6.57
N THR A 210 7.60 -7.82 -5.95
CA THR A 210 6.67 -8.78 -5.32
C THR A 210 6.51 -8.41 -3.85
N VAL A 211 5.28 -8.32 -3.37
CA VAL A 211 4.96 -8.02 -1.97
C VAL A 211 4.26 -9.19 -1.33
N ILE A 212 4.76 -9.61 -0.17
CA ILE A 212 4.09 -10.54 0.74
C ILE A 212 3.57 -9.73 1.93
N ASN A 213 2.26 -9.54 1.99
CA ASN A 213 1.62 -8.67 2.97
C ASN A 213 1.00 -9.46 4.12
N SER A 214 1.49 -9.26 5.33
CA SER A 214 0.89 -9.84 6.54
C SER A 214 0.39 -8.77 7.51
N ILE A 215 0.16 -7.54 7.03
CA ILE A 215 -0.34 -6.41 7.81
C ILE A 215 -1.56 -5.77 7.14
N THR A 216 -2.40 -5.11 7.94
CA THR A 216 -3.66 -4.55 7.45
C THR A 216 -3.50 -3.08 7.08
N GLY A 217 -3.24 -2.77 5.82
CA GLY A 217 -2.97 -1.41 5.33
C GLY A 217 -1.70 -1.29 4.48
N GLY A 218 -0.96 -2.38 4.35
CA GLY A 218 0.11 -2.56 3.38
C GLY A 218 1.26 -1.57 3.46
N VAL A 219 1.86 -1.24 2.32
CA VAL A 219 3.08 -0.40 2.27
C VAL A 219 2.73 1.04 2.63
N PHE A 220 1.64 1.54 2.06
CA PHE A 220 1.22 2.93 2.14
C PHE A 220 -0.16 3.04 2.78
N GLN A 221 -0.25 3.85 3.82
CA GLN A 221 -1.47 4.10 4.57
C GLN A 221 -1.76 5.59 4.68
N ALA A 222 -3.00 6.00 4.39
CA ALA A 222 -3.47 7.38 4.51
C ALA A 222 -4.85 7.44 5.17
N ARG A 223 -4.96 8.15 6.29
CA ARG A 223 -6.22 8.29 7.03
C ARG A 223 -6.56 9.74 7.30
N GLY A 224 -7.85 10.06 7.13
CA GLY A 224 -8.42 11.36 7.45
C GLY A 224 -8.52 12.30 6.26
N ARG A 225 -9.30 13.37 6.44
CA ARG A 225 -9.74 14.25 5.36
C ARG A 225 -8.61 15.14 4.82
N ASN A 226 -7.59 15.43 5.61
CA ASN A 226 -6.46 16.29 5.22
C ASN A 226 -5.19 15.51 4.85
N VAL A 227 -5.23 14.18 4.88
CA VAL A 227 -4.12 13.32 4.46
C VAL A 227 -4.47 12.70 3.12
N LYS A 228 -4.01 13.35 2.05
CA LYS A 228 -4.32 13.02 0.66
C LYS A 228 -3.07 12.82 -0.21
N PRO A 229 -2.05 12.08 0.23
CA PRO A 229 -0.93 11.76 -0.66
C PRO A 229 -1.41 11.02 -1.92
N THR A 230 -0.55 10.96 -2.92
CA THR A 230 -0.75 10.08 -4.09
C THR A 230 0.03 8.79 -3.89
N PHE A 231 -0.65 7.65 -3.84
CA PHE A 231 -0.05 6.32 -3.84
C PHE A 231 -0.04 5.78 -5.26
N THR A 232 1.11 5.31 -5.75
CA THR A 232 1.24 4.69 -7.06
C THR A 232 1.81 3.29 -6.91
N TYR A 233 1.13 2.31 -7.51
CA TYR A 233 1.58 0.93 -7.64
C TYR A 233 1.88 0.67 -9.11
N LYS A 234 3.14 0.33 -9.42
CA LYS A 234 3.62 0.14 -10.79
C LYS A 234 4.31 -1.20 -10.97
N ASP A 235 3.80 -2.05 -11.86
CA ASP A 235 4.39 -3.37 -12.11
C ASP A 235 4.56 -4.21 -10.82
N VAL A 236 3.55 -4.19 -9.93
CA VAL A 236 3.60 -4.89 -8.64
C VAL A 236 2.82 -6.20 -8.63
N ARG A 237 3.35 -7.20 -7.94
CA ARG A 237 2.65 -8.43 -7.57
C ARG A 237 2.44 -8.47 -6.07
N TYR A 238 1.22 -8.23 -5.61
CA TYR A 238 0.88 -8.10 -4.20
C TYR A 238 0.04 -9.29 -3.74
N ILE A 239 0.52 -10.06 -2.76
CA ILE A 239 -0.19 -11.22 -2.22
C ILE A 239 -0.20 -11.18 -0.70
N ASN A 240 -1.31 -11.55 -0.06
CA ASN A 240 -1.33 -11.67 1.40
C ASN A 240 -0.51 -12.89 1.86
N GLY A 241 0.27 -12.72 2.92
CA GLY A 241 1.08 -13.76 3.55
C GLY A 241 0.29 -14.59 4.55
N ALA A 242 -0.57 -13.95 5.34
CA ALA A 242 -1.43 -14.63 6.32
C ALA A 242 -2.73 -15.14 5.70
N GLY A 243 -3.15 -16.35 6.07
CA GLY A 243 -4.30 -17.01 5.46
C GLY A 243 -5.68 -16.55 5.94
N THR A 244 -5.80 -15.86 7.07
CA THR A 244 -7.12 -15.50 7.64
C THR A 244 -7.22 -14.08 8.16
N THR A 245 -6.13 -13.32 8.15
CA THR A 245 -6.08 -11.93 8.66
C THR A 245 -5.14 -11.09 7.82
N SER A 246 -5.21 -9.77 7.98
CA SER A 246 -4.19 -8.82 7.51
C SER A 246 -3.84 -8.96 6.02
N ALA A 247 -4.85 -9.17 5.18
CA ALA A 247 -4.69 -9.27 3.74
C ALA A 247 -4.84 -7.93 3.02
N THR A 248 -5.46 -6.93 3.67
CA THR A 248 -5.71 -5.60 3.09
C THR A 248 -4.45 -4.89 2.62
N PRO A 249 -4.24 -4.72 1.30
CA PRO A 249 -3.01 -4.15 0.75
C PRO A 249 -3.01 -2.62 0.77
N ILE A 250 -4.18 -1.98 0.79
CA ILE A 250 -4.31 -0.53 0.66
C ILE A 250 -5.34 -0.01 1.66
N TYR A 251 -4.90 0.89 2.54
CA TYR A 251 -5.76 1.61 3.48
C TYR A 251 -5.59 3.11 3.28
N ALA A 252 -6.55 3.74 2.62
CA ALA A 252 -6.40 5.08 2.07
C ALA A 252 -7.74 5.81 1.99
N HIS A 253 -8.09 6.64 2.97
CA HIS A 253 -9.38 7.36 2.97
C HIS A 253 -9.51 8.31 1.78
N TYR A 254 -8.74 9.40 1.77
CA TYR A 254 -8.80 10.46 0.73
C TYR A 254 -7.51 10.60 -0.09
N ALA A 255 -6.57 9.65 0.06
CA ALA A 255 -5.41 9.57 -0.83
C ALA A 255 -5.85 9.20 -2.25
N HIS A 256 -5.05 9.63 -3.23
CA HIS A 256 -5.21 9.21 -4.62
C HIS A 256 -4.48 7.89 -4.81
N ILE A 257 -5.16 6.89 -5.37
CA ILE A 257 -4.58 5.55 -5.58
C ILE A 257 -4.46 5.33 -7.09
N ASN A 258 -3.23 5.20 -7.56
CA ASN A 258 -2.91 5.03 -8.96
C ASN A 258 -2.32 3.65 -9.22
N PHE A 259 -2.73 3.03 -10.32
CA PHE A 259 -2.12 1.83 -10.87
C PHE A 259 -1.55 2.14 -12.26
N SER A 260 -0.32 1.68 -12.53
CA SER A 260 0.35 1.81 -13.83
C SER A 260 1.11 0.52 -14.18
N GLY A 261 1.29 0.22 -15.44
CA GLY A 261 1.93 -1.01 -15.91
C GLY A 261 1.08 -2.25 -15.63
N THR A 262 1.72 -3.36 -15.30
CA THR A 262 1.05 -4.65 -15.05
C THR A 262 1.02 -4.98 -13.56
N ASN A 263 -0.12 -4.75 -12.92
CA ASN A 263 -0.30 -5.02 -11.50
C ASN A 263 -1.16 -6.25 -11.26
N TYR A 264 -0.81 -7.05 -10.25
CA TYR A 264 -1.60 -8.19 -9.79
C TYR A 264 -1.72 -8.14 -8.28
N PHE A 265 -2.96 -8.12 -7.79
CA PHE A 265 -3.29 -8.21 -6.37
C PHE A 265 -4.04 -9.51 -6.10
N ARG A 266 -3.63 -10.21 -5.06
CA ARG A 266 -4.35 -11.38 -4.54
C ARG A 266 -4.70 -11.15 -3.09
N VAL A 267 -6.01 -11.16 -2.80
CA VAL A 267 -6.56 -11.10 -1.44
C VAL A 267 -7.33 -12.38 -1.22
N TRP A 268 -6.73 -13.31 -0.48
CA TRP A 268 -7.17 -14.70 -0.45
C TRP A 268 -7.13 -15.29 0.95
N GLN A 269 -8.30 -15.70 1.45
CA GLN A 269 -8.40 -16.47 2.68
C GLN A 269 -8.10 -17.96 2.44
N SER A 270 -7.52 -18.64 3.44
CA SER A 270 -7.22 -20.07 3.38
C SER A 270 -8.49 -20.91 3.54
N GLY A 271 -8.56 -22.01 2.77
CA GLY A 271 -9.69 -22.94 2.75
C GLY A 271 -10.69 -22.66 1.62
N THR A 272 -11.15 -23.73 0.97
CA THR A 272 -12.28 -23.68 0.02
C THR A 272 -13.58 -23.71 0.81
N GLY A 273 -14.54 -22.84 0.50
CA GLY A 273 -15.90 -22.93 1.07
C GLY A 273 -16.15 -22.22 2.40
N ASN A 274 -15.13 -21.92 3.22
CA ASN A 274 -15.35 -21.45 4.59
C ASN A 274 -15.12 -19.95 4.75
N LEU A 275 -16.04 -19.25 5.43
CA LEU A 275 -15.97 -17.86 5.89
C LEU A 275 -14.94 -17.68 7.02
N THR A 276 -13.69 -18.09 6.78
CA THR A 276 -12.61 -18.14 7.78
C THR A 276 -11.79 -16.86 7.86
N GLY A 277 -11.83 -16.03 6.82
CA GLY A 277 -11.22 -14.71 6.84
C GLY A 277 -11.87 -13.86 7.92
N SER A 278 -11.06 -13.19 8.73
CA SER A 278 -11.57 -12.21 9.70
C SER A 278 -12.25 -11.07 8.96
N ASP A 279 -13.40 -10.65 9.48
CA ASP A 279 -14.08 -9.42 9.06
C ASP A 279 -13.15 -8.22 9.20
N ASN A 280 -13.25 -7.28 8.27
CA ASN A 280 -12.46 -6.07 8.20
C ASN A 280 -10.94 -6.35 8.12
N GLN A 281 -10.52 -7.32 7.31
CA GLN A 281 -9.10 -7.71 7.14
C GLN A 281 -8.74 -8.15 5.71
N GLY A 282 -9.73 -8.30 4.84
CA GLY A 282 -9.60 -8.83 3.49
C GLY A 282 -10.11 -7.90 2.42
N GLU A 283 -10.10 -6.59 2.61
CA GLU A 283 -10.43 -5.64 1.57
C GLU A 283 -9.31 -5.55 0.52
N PHE A 284 -9.64 -5.25 -0.73
CA PHE A 284 -8.61 -4.82 -1.69
C PHE A 284 -8.22 -3.36 -1.40
N ILE A 285 -9.22 -2.48 -1.26
CA ILE A 285 -9.03 -1.09 -0.88
C ILE A 285 -10.02 -0.75 0.21
N GLU A 286 -9.49 -0.26 1.32
CA GLU A 286 -10.29 0.38 2.37
C GLU A 286 -10.10 1.91 2.32
N GLY A 287 -11.22 2.63 2.34
CA GLY A 287 -11.34 3.98 1.83
C GLY A 287 -11.49 3.99 0.31
N GLY A 288 -10.57 4.66 -0.37
CA GLY A 288 -10.45 4.72 -1.81
C GLY A 288 -11.30 5.81 -2.45
N ALA A 289 -11.38 7.00 -1.85
CA ALA A 289 -12.17 8.10 -2.44
C ALA A 289 -11.76 8.46 -3.88
N HIS A 290 -10.55 8.10 -4.29
CA HIS A 290 -10.05 8.31 -5.65
C HIS A 290 -9.11 7.17 -6.08
N VAL A 291 -9.54 6.41 -7.09
CA VAL A 291 -8.82 5.29 -7.67
C VAL A 291 -8.71 5.48 -9.19
N GLU A 292 -7.49 5.40 -9.73
CA GLU A 292 -7.22 5.51 -11.16
C GLU A 292 -6.34 4.35 -11.64
N VAL A 293 -6.68 3.75 -12.79
CA VAL A 293 -5.75 2.94 -13.58
C VAL A 293 -5.26 3.81 -14.73
N LEU A 294 -3.99 4.23 -14.65
CA LEU A 294 -3.38 5.20 -15.54
C LEU A 294 -3.03 4.60 -16.90
N ASP A 295 -2.55 3.37 -16.91
CA ASP A 295 -2.18 2.62 -18.10
C ASP A 295 -2.10 1.12 -17.77
N GLY A 296 -1.93 0.29 -18.81
CA GLY A 296 -1.65 -1.13 -18.64
C GLY A 296 -2.84 -1.92 -18.09
N HIS A 297 -2.55 -2.88 -17.21
CA HIS A 297 -3.54 -3.82 -16.69
C HIS A 297 -3.34 -4.07 -15.19
N THR A 298 -4.40 -3.82 -14.42
CA THR A 298 -4.46 -4.21 -13.01
C THR A 298 -5.45 -5.35 -12.84
N ALA A 299 -5.01 -6.45 -12.24
CA ALA A 299 -5.84 -7.61 -11.94
C ALA A 299 -5.96 -7.83 -10.43
N LEU A 300 -7.17 -8.10 -9.96
CA LEU A 300 -7.48 -8.53 -8.61
C LEU A 300 -8.00 -9.98 -8.65
N ASP A 301 -7.42 -10.85 -7.83
CA ASP A 301 -7.89 -12.20 -7.53
C ASP A 301 -8.35 -12.27 -6.08
N TYR A 302 -9.66 -12.39 -5.88
CA TYR A 302 -10.31 -12.12 -4.60
C TYR A 302 -11.11 -13.32 -4.08
N ASN A 303 -10.79 -13.73 -2.85
CA ASN A 303 -11.56 -14.71 -2.09
C ASN A 303 -11.50 -14.34 -0.61
N TRP A 304 -12.49 -13.60 -0.15
CA TRP A 304 -12.66 -13.28 1.27
C TRP A 304 -14.14 -13.11 1.59
N GLY A 305 -14.78 -14.15 2.12
CA GLY A 305 -16.24 -14.18 2.18
C GLY A 305 -16.89 -13.25 3.21
N ASN A 306 -16.12 -12.76 4.19
CA ASN A 306 -16.61 -11.81 5.19
C ASN A 306 -16.35 -10.34 4.82
N ASP A 307 -15.60 -10.08 3.74
CA ASP A 307 -15.24 -8.72 3.31
C ASP A 307 -15.59 -8.46 1.85
N GLN A 308 -15.42 -7.20 1.46
CA GLN A 308 -15.63 -6.66 0.14
C GLN A 308 -14.29 -6.21 -0.47
N PRO A 309 -14.13 -6.26 -1.81
CA PRO A 309 -13.00 -5.62 -2.46
C PRO A 309 -12.89 -4.13 -2.10
N PHE A 310 -13.99 -3.37 -2.16
CA PHE A 310 -14.00 -1.96 -1.82
C PHE A 310 -14.78 -1.70 -0.55
N PHE A 311 -14.07 -1.33 0.51
CA PHE A 311 -14.68 -0.82 1.73
C PHE A 311 -14.56 0.69 1.77
N MET A 312 -15.65 1.41 1.53
CA MET A 312 -15.71 2.86 1.58
C MET A 312 -15.83 3.35 3.03
N GLU A 313 -14.71 3.25 3.75
CA GLU A 313 -14.59 3.63 5.15
C GLU A 313 -14.41 5.16 5.28
N VAL A 314 -15.42 5.85 5.84
CA VAL A 314 -15.33 7.28 6.23
C VAL A 314 -15.04 8.23 5.06
N ILE A 315 -15.48 7.86 3.86
CA ILE A 315 -15.46 8.70 2.66
C ILE A 315 -16.87 9.17 2.28
N ASP A 316 -16.97 10.33 1.64
CA ASP A 316 -18.24 10.93 1.17
C ASP A 316 -18.36 11.02 -0.36
N ARG A 317 -17.35 10.51 -1.07
CA ARG A 317 -17.23 10.47 -2.53
C ARG A 317 -16.36 9.32 -2.97
N TYR A 318 -16.53 8.90 -4.22
CA TYR A 318 -15.75 7.85 -4.84
C TYR A 318 -15.56 8.13 -6.33
N LEU A 319 -14.33 7.98 -6.82
CA LEU A 319 -14.01 7.97 -8.24
C LEU A 319 -13.23 6.70 -8.56
N LEU A 320 -13.73 5.91 -9.51
CA LEU A 320 -12.95 4.90 -10.22
C LEU A 320 -12.78 5.38 -11.67
N ARG A 321 -11.55 5.70 -12.06
CA ARG A 321 -11.21 6.07 -13.44
C ARG A 321 -10.33 5.02 -14.09
N LEU A 322 -10.67 4.67 -15.33
CA LEU A 322 -9.77 3.95 -16.23
C LEU A 322 -9.38 4.90 -17.36
N HIS A 323 -8.09 5.18 -17.49
CA HIS A 323 -7.54 6.02 -18.56
C HIS A 323 -7.57 5.28 -19.91
N GLU A 324 -7.26 6.00 -20.99
CA GLU A 324 -7.27 5.45 -22.35
C GLU A 324 -6.48 4.13 -22.43
N ASP A 325 -7.09 3.12 -23.06
CA ASP A 325 -6.58 1.75 -23.21
C ASP A 325 -6.28 0.96 -21.90
N ALA A 326 -6.50 1.55 -20.73
CA ALA A 326 -6.22 0.93 -19.43
C ALA A 326 -7.27 -0.14 -19.05
N LYS A 327 -6.81 -1.16 -18.30
CA LYS A 327 -7.65 -2.31 -17.93
C LYS A 327 -7.67 -2.57 -16.43
N LEU A 328 -8.86 -2.87 -15.92
CA LEU A 328 -9.07 -3.41 -14.59
C LEU A 328 -9.83 -4.72 -14.68
N THR A 329 -9.29 -5.78 -14.09
CA THR A 329 -9.98 -7.07 -13.98
C THR A 329 -10.15 -7.44 -12.51
N MET A 330 -11.37 -7.79 -12.12
CA MET A 330 -11.68 -8.32 -10.79
C MET A 330 -12.25 -9.72 -10.93
N ASN A 331 -11.52 -10.70 -10.41
CA ASN A 331 -11.95 -12.08 -10.33
C ASN A 331 -12.39 -12.35 -8.89
N LEU A 332 -13.70 -12.44 -8.68
CA LEU A 332 -14.32 -12.58 -7.38
C LEU A 332 -14.79 -14.04 -7.20
N ASP A 333 -14.13 -14.82 -6.35
CA ASP A 333 -14.66 -16.14 -5.97
C ASP A 333 -15.68 -15.99 -4.84
N THR A 334 -15.24 -15.59 -3.65
CA THR A 334 -16.12 -15.35 -2.51
C THR A 334 -15.93 -13.93 -2.02
N SER A 335 -17.02 -13.19 -1.82
CA SER A 335 -17.02 -11.87 -1.19
C SER A 335 -18.34 -11.60 -0.49
N TYR A 336 -18.34 -10.65 0.45
CA TYR A 336 -19.53 -10.13 1.10
C TYR A 336 -20.36 -9.26 0.15
N ALA A 337 -19.71 -8.31 -0.52
CA ALA A 337 -20.25 -7.46 -1.56
C ALA A 337 -19.13 -7.09 -2.55
N MET A 338 -19.41 -6.24 -3.52
CA MET A 338 -18.34 -5.56 -4.27
C MET A 338 -17.91 -4.28 -3.55
N TYR A 339 -18.91 -3.52 -3.09
CA TYR A 339 -18.80 -2.27 -2.37
C TYR A 339 -19.58 -2.35 -1.06
N TRP A 340 -18.92 -2.00 0.04
CA TRP A 340 -19.58 -1.81 1.32
C TRP A 340 -19.21 -0.43 1.86
N SER A 341 -20.18 0.29 2.42
CA SER A 341 -19.96 1.62 2.98
C SER A 341 -20.36 1.66 4.46
N ARG A 342 -19.49 2.24 5.29
CA ARG A 342 -19.81 2.56 6.70
C ARG A 342 -20.43 3.94 6.79
N SER A 343 -21.53 4.20 6.08
CA SER A 343 -22.22 5.48 6.12
C SER A 343 -23.39 5.49 7.10
N GLN A 344 -23.14 5.37 8.40
CA GLN A 344 -24.21 5.66 9.37
C GLN A 344 -24.49 7.18 9.50
N SER A 345 -23.74 8.03 8.78
CA SER A 345 -23.95 9.50 8.76
C SER A 345 -23.49 10.23 7.49
N HIS A 346 -22.90 9.54 6.50
CA HIS A 346 -22.25 10.17 5.33
C HIS A 346 -22.68 9.49 4.04
N SER A 347 -23.80 9.92 3.47
CA SER A 347 -24.20 9.47 2.13
C SER A 347 -23.04 9.65 1.16
N ILE A 348 -22.83 8.67 0.28
CA ILE A 348 -21.86 8.83 -0.79
C ILE A 348 -22.57 9.67 -1.85
N HIS A 349 -22.24 10.96 -1.86
CA HIS A 349 -22.96 11.93 -2.66
C HIS A 349 -22.56 11.84 -4.13
N ASN A 350 -21.29 11.57 -4.40
CA ASN A 350 -20.72 11.50 -5.74
C ASN A 350 -19.99 10.17 -5.89
N PHE A 351 -20.68 9.16 -6.39
CA PHE A 351 -20.05 7.91 -6.81
C PHE A 351 -19.86 7.99 -8.33
N THR A 352 -18.63 7.96 -8.81
CA THR A 352 -18.33 8.15 -10.23
C THR A 352 -17.49 7.00 -10.76
N TRP A 353 -17.94 6.41 -11.85
CA TRP A 353 -17.12 5.59 -12.72
C TRP A 353 -16.87 6.34 -14.01
N ASP A 354 -15.61 6.49 -14.39
CA ASP A 354 -15.19 7.28 -15.55
C ASP A 354 -14.23 6.47 -16.42
N PHE A 355 -14.75 5.88 -17.49
CA PHE A 355 -14.01 4.96 -18.35
C PHE A 355 -13.70 5.65 -19.68
N GLN A 356 -12.43 5.96 -19.89
CA GLN A 356 -11.94 6.66 -21.09
C GLN A 356 -11.85 5.71 -22.29
N LYS A 357 -11.43 6.27 -23.42
CA LYS A 357 -11.45 5.60 -24.72
C LYS A 357 -10.78 4.22 -24.65
N ASN A 358 -11.44 3.20 -25.21
CA ASN A 358 -10.96 1.81 -25.25
C ASN A 358 -10.62 1.14 -23.91
N SER A 359 -10.89 1.79 -22.77
CA SER A 359 -10.62 1.19 -21.45
C SER A 359 -11.56 0.01 -21.18
N GLU A 360 -11.13 -0.91 -20.31
CA GLU A 360 -11.92 -2.10 -19.98
C GLU A 360 -11.98 -2.37 -18.48
N PHE A 361 -13.21 -2.44 -17.96
CA PHE A 361 -13.48 -2.99 -16.64
C PHE A 361 -14.18 -4.34 -16.76
N LEU A 362 -13.48 -5.42 -16.41
CA LEU A 362 -14.01 -6.77 -16.38
C LEU A 362 -14.20 -7.25 -14.93
N VAL A 363 -15.41 -7.67 -14.59
CA VAL A 363 -15.71 -8.37 -13.35
C VAL A 363 -16.17 -9.78 -13.67
N THR A 364 -15.47 -10.77 -13.13
CA THR A 364 -15.90 -12.18 -13.16
C THR A 364 -16.25 -12.59 -11.74
N SER A 365 -17.38 -13.29 -11.58
CA SER A 365 -17.79 -13.79 -10.27
C SER A 365 -18.26 -15.24 -10.31
N THR A 366 -18.10 -15.95 -9.19
CA THR A 366 -18.64 -17.30 -9.01
C THR A 366 -19.96 -17.25 -8.25
N ALA A 367 -20.66 -18.38 -8.15
CA ALA A 367 -21.91 -18.46 -7.39
C ALA A 367 -21.73 -18.11 -5.91
N ARG A 368 -20.50 -18.14 -5.38
CA ARG A 368 -20.16 -17.88 -3.98
C ARG A 368 -19.97 -16.39 -3.67
N THR A 369 -19.96 -15.53 -4.68
CA THR A 369 -19.80 -14.10 -4.50
C THR A 369 -21.11 -13.46 -4.03
N GLY A 370 -21.05 -12.58 -3.02
CA GLY A 370 -22.21 -11.86 -2.48
C GLY A 370 -23.11 -12.65 -1.53
N ILE A 371 -22.89 -13.95 -1.34
CA ILE A 371 -23.79 -14.84 -0.56
C ILE A 371 -24.01 -14.34 0.87
N THR A 372 -22.96 -13.80 1.50
CA THR A 372 -23.01 -13.30 2.87
C THR A 372 -23.61 -11.91 2.98
N GLY A 373 -23.51 -11.10 1.92
CA GLY A 373 -24.07 -9.75 1.84
C GLY A 373 -25.21 -9.65 0.82
N LEU A 374 -26.34 -10.32 1.10
CA LEU A 374 -27.63 -10.17 0.39
C LEU A 374 -27.56 -10.29 -1.16
N ASN A 375 -26.50 -10.86 -1.72
CA ASN A 375 -26.26 -11.01 -3.16
C ASN A 375 -26.32 -9.70 -3.98
N THR A 376 -25.81 -8.60 -3.44
CA THR A 376 -25.76 -7.29 -4.12
C THR A 376 -24.35 -6.72 -4.25
N TRP A 377 -24.10 -5.93 -5.29
CA TRP A 377 -22.84 -5.19 -5.47
C TRP A 377 -22.64 -4.13 -4.39
N PHE A 378 -23.71 -3.45 -3.97
CA PHE A 378 -23.64 -2.28 -3.09
C PHE A 378 -24.36 -2.55 -1.77
N GLN A 379 -23.67 -2.32 -0.66
CA GLN A 379 -24.15 -2.60 0.70
C GLN A 379 -23.93 -1.45 1.68
N HIS A 380 -24.84 -1.33 2.65
CA HIS A 380 -24.83 -0.43 3.83
C HIS A 380 -24.63 1.08 3.58
N GLY A 381 -24.50 1.50 2.32
CA GLY A 381 -24.35 2.89 1.89
C GLY A 381 -25.65 3.54 1.40
N ASP A 382 -25.80 4.84 1.67
CA ASP A 382 -26.75 5.72 0.96
C ASP A 382 -26.03 6.31 -0.27
N TYR A 383 -26.09 5.57 -1.38
CA TYR A 383 -25.50 5.93 -2.67
C TYR A 383 -26.48 6.84 -3.43
N ARG A 384 -26.34 8.16 -3.29
CA ARG A 384 -27.36 9.11 -3.77
C ARG A 384 -27.30 9.40 -5.25
N THR A 385 -26.10 9.50 -5.79
CA THR A 385 -25.88 9.67 -7.22
C THR A 385 -24.79 8.74 -7.67
N TRP A 386 -24.98 8.20 -8.88
CA TRP A 386 -23.97 7.45 -9.58
C TRP A 386 -23.83 8.00 -10.99
N ASP A 387 -22.69 8.63 -11.26
CA ASP A 387 -22.29 9.02 -12.60
C ASP A 387 -21.50 7.87 -13.23
N PHE A 388 -22.05 7.26 -14.27
CA PHE A 388 -21.38 6.21 -15.03
C PHE A 388 -21.05 6.72 -16.44
N ASN A 389 -19.81 7.16 -16.63
CA ASN A 389 -19.31 7.71 -17.88
C ASN A 389 -18.53 6.66 -18.68
N MET A 390 -18.91 6.49 -19.94
CA MET A 390 -18.31 5.54 -20.88
C MET A 390 -17.95 6.28 -22.17
N ALA A 391 -16.66 6.45 -22.43
CA ALA A 391 -16.17 7.02 -23.68
C ALA A 391 -16.27 6.02 -24.86
N GLU A 392 -15.91 6.47 -26.06
CA GLU A 392 -15.86 5.64 -27.26
C GLU A 392 -15.01 4.38 -27.02
N GLY A 393 -15.56 3.19 -27.34
CA GLY A 393 -14.84 1.93 -27.21
C GLY A 393 -14.59 1.45 -25.78
N ALA A 394 -14.97 2.21 -24.75
CA ALA A 394 -14.89 1.77 -23.37
C ALA A 394 -15.81 0.56 -23.13
N ARG A 395 -15.39 -0.38 -22.28
CA ARG A 395 -16.12 -1.63 -22.01
C ARG A 395 -16.27 -1.86 -20.51
N PHE A 396 -17.50 -2.14 -20.09
CA PHE A 396 -17.79 -2.73 -18.79
C PHE A 396 -18.43 -4.10 -19.02
N ILE A 397 -17.81 -5.14 -18.47
CA ILE A 397 -18.22 -6.53 -18.67
C ILE A 397 -18.38 -7.17 -17.30
N SER A 398 -19.55 -7.77 -17.06
CA SER A 398 -19.84 -8.50 -15.83
C SER A 398 -20.30 -9.90 -16.19
N HIS A 399 -19.44 -10.90 -15.93
CA HIS A 399 -19.78 -12.31 -16.09
C HIS A 399 -20.19 -12.85 -14.73
N ASN A 400 -21.49 -12.71 -14.44
CA ASN A 400 -21.99 -12.86 -13.10
C ASN A 400 -23.03 -13.98 -12.99
N SER A 401 -22.79 -14.92 -12.07
CA SER A 401 -23.73 -16.04 -11.84
C SER A 401 -24.67 -15.82 -10.64
N SER A 402 -24.47 -14.81 -9.80
CA SER A 402 -25.31 -14.62 -8.57
C SER A 402 -25.41 -13.20 -8.00
N LEU A 403 -24.42 -12.32 -8.21
CA LEU A 403 -24.41 -10.95 -7.68
C LEU A 403 -25.30 -10.04 -8.55
N VAL A 404 -26.37 -9.47 -8.01
CA VAL A 404 -27.13 -8.47 -8.77
C VAL A 404 -26.45 -7.11 -8.59
N MET A 405 -26.15 -6.42 -9.69
CA MET A 405 -25.81 -5.00 -9.62
C MET A 405 -27.09 -4.22 -9.32
N ASN A 406 -27.44 -4.15 -8.03
CA ASN A 406 -28.62 -3.43 -7.56
C ASN A 406 -28.20 -2.10 -6.93
N ILE A 407 -28.62 -1.00 -7.53
CA ILE A 407 -28.46 0.36 -7.02
C ILE A 407 -29.61 0.70 -6.03
N GLY A 408 -30.60 -0.20 -5.91
CA GLY A 408 -31.75 -0.06 -5.03
C GLY A 408 -31.47 -0.48 -3.59
N ARG A 409 -32.19 0.18 -2.66
CA ARG A 409 -32.07 0.09 -1.20
C ARG A 409 -31.84 -1.33 -0.68
N SER A 410 -30.75 -1.51 0.08
CA SER A 410 -30.70 -2.60 1.06
C SER A 410 -31.73 -2.33 2.16
N ASN A 411 -32.35 -3.36 2.72
CA ASN A 411 -33.48 -3.27 3.68
C ASN A 411 -33.19 -2.46 4.98
N THR A 412 -32.00 -1.86 5.12
CA THR A 412 -31.53 -1.18 6.33
C THR A 412 -30.95 0.23 6.10
N GLY A 413 -31.04 0.83 4.90
CA GLY A 413 -30.48 2.17 4.62
C GLY A 413 -31.23 2.93 3.51
N GLY A 414 -31.38 4.24 3.70
CA GLY A 414 -32.22 5.16 2.89
C GLY A 414 -31.73 5.43 1.48
#